data_AF-A0AAV0XIP2-F1
#
_entry.id   AF-A0AAV0XIP2-F1
#
_cell.length_a   1.000
_cell.length_b   1.000
_cell.length_c   1.000
_cell.angle_alpha   90.00
_cell.angle_beta   90.00
_cell.angle_gamma   90.00
#
_symmetry.space_group_name_H-M   'P 1'
#
loop_
_entity.id
_entity.type
_entity.pdbx_description
1 polymer ?
#
loop_
_entity_poly.entity_id
_entity_poly.type
_entity_poly.pdbx_seq_one_letter_code
_entity_poly.pdbx_strand_id
1 'polypeptide(L)'
;MPKVARTKRSKVSIYLEEFPNETFRSDGQVLYCQSCDKSVSIDQRGQVIQHINTSKHRGNKDRKLIFQQNFISTSSASTNNPEAAIAIKKTVELIDSKNLQNNLAFISTNFGFLVDTISQLETSKMPLTESLEIVDNAIKQLERVPGEIGVLTNSKLKNVLEKNTGFNTVMSIRDILLNKTPNNNNSEIEYTPKEIMCMKYAPVTSVDVERSFSRYKAMLRPNRRHFTFENFKLYVVSNCFPHEDYDESE
;
A
#
# COMPACT_ATOMS: atom_id res chain seq x y z
N MET A 1 -28.22 25.26 43.13
CA MET A 1 -26.99 24.57 42.66
C MET A 1 -26.61 25.12 41.29
N PRO A 2 -25.40 25.63 41.05
CA PRO A 2 -24.97 26.04 39.72
C PRO A 2 -24.85 24.80 38.82
N LYS A 3 -25.42 24.84 37.60
CA LYS A 3 -25.22 23.78 36.60
C LYS A 3 -23.74 23.79 36.18
N VAL A 4 -22.97 22.81 36.64
CA VAL A 4 -21.58 22.62 36.21
C VAL A 4 -21.58 22.42 34.70
N ALA A 5 -20.89 23.30 33.97
CA ALA A 5 -20.79 23.21 32.53
C ALA A 5 -20.02 21.94 32.13
N ARG A 6 -20.62 21.09 31.29
CA ARG A 6 -19.95 19.90 30.76
C ARG A 6 -18.74 20.29 29.92
N THR A 7 -17.63 19.57 30.11
CA THR A 7 -16.42 19.73 29.30
C THR A 7 -16.67 19.36 27.83
N LYS A 8 -15.90 19.95 26.91
CA LYS A 8 -16.02 19.65 25.46
C LYS A 8 -15.88 18.15 25.17
N ARG A 9 -14.92 17.49 25.83
CA ARG A 9 -14.69 16.04 25.72
C ARG A 9 -15.91 15.21 26.08
N SER A 10 -16.60 15.56 27.18
CA SER A 10 -17.85 14.89 27.57
C SER A 10 -18.95 15.11 26.53
N LYS A 11 -19.09 16.33 25.99
CA LYS A 11 -20.09 16.63 24.95
C LYS A 11 -19.86 15.83 23.66
N VAL A 12 -18.61 15.70 23.23
CA VAL A 12 -18.29 14.93 22.01
C VAL A 12 -18.59 13.44 22.20
N SER A 13 -18.21 12.86 23.34
CA SER A 13 -18.52 11.44 23.63
C SER A 13 -20.02 11.17 23.57
N ILE A 14 -20.83 12.06 24.16
CA ILE A 14 -22.30 11.94 24.13
C ILE A 14 -22.84 11.97 22.70
N TYR A 15 -22.35 12.86 21.84
CA TYR A 15 -22.87 12.94 20.47
C TYR A 15 -22.42 11.77 19.58
N LEU A 16 -21.26 11.14 19.87
CA LEU A 16 -20.85 9.91 19.20
C LEU A 16 -21.75 8.73 19.60
N GLU A 17 -22.16 8.67 20.87
CA GLU A 17 -23.08 7.64 21.39
C GLU A 17 -24.54 7.88 20.95
N GLU A 18 -24.96 9.15 20.88
CA GLU A 18 -26.33 9.52 20.51
C GLU A 18 -26.61 9.34 19.01
N PHE A 19 -25.59 9.49 18.16
CA PHE A 19 -25.71 9.39 16.70
C PHE A 19 -24.79 8.30 16.10
N PRO A 20 -24.94 7.02 16.48
CA PRO A 20 -24.04 5.95 16.04
C PRO A 20 -24.16 5.65 14.54
N ASN A 21 -25.30 5.97 13.93
CA ASN A 21 -25.58 5.77 12.51
C ASN A 21 -25.07 6.92 11.62
N GLU A 22 -24.40 7.91 12.21
CA GLU A 22 -23.83 9.04 11.51
C GLU A 22 -22.30 8.91 11.38
N THR A 23 -21.73 9.55 10.36
CA THR A 23 -20.31 9.39 10.02
C THR A 23 -19.38 10.29 10.85
N PHE A 24 -19.63 10.40 12.15
CA PHE A 24 -18.85 11.26 13.03
C PHE A 24 -17.58 10.58 13.55
N ARG A 25 -16.51 11.36 13.75
CA ARG A 25 -15.25 10.98 14.39
C ARG A 25 -14.80 12.09 15.34
N SER A 26 -13.93 11.75 16.29
CA SER A 26 -13.35 12.75 17.19
C SER A 26 -11.97 12.38 17.69
N ASP A 27 -11.18 13.41 17.98
CA ASP A 27 -9.93 13.41 18.75
C ASP A 27 -10.13 13.73 20.25
N GLY A 28 -11.38 13.81 20.70
CA GLY A 28 -11.77 14.15 22.07
C GLY A 28 -12.04 15.64 22.31
N GLN A 29 -11.81 16.53 21.34
CA GLN A 29 -12.14 17.96 21.46
C GLN A 29 -13.02 18.47 20.31
N VAL A 30 -12.88 17.91 19.12
CA VAL A 30 -13.64 18.31 17.93
C VAL A 30 -14.51 17.16 17.47
N LEU A 31 -15.79 17.43 17.17
CA LEU A 31 -16.66 16.50 16.47
C LEU A 31 -16.49 16.73 14.97
N TYR A 32 -15.94 15.74 14.27
CA TYR A 32 -15.66 15.79 12.84
C TYR A 32 -16.65 14.95 12.06
N CYS A 33 -17.22 15.49 10.98
CA CYS A 33 -18.06 14.71 10.07
C CYS A 33 -17.26 14.23 8.87
N GLN A 34 -17.08 12.91 8.74
CA GLN A 34 -16.31 12.31 7.66
C GLN A 34 -17.00 12.43 6.29
N SER A 35 -18.34 12.43 6.22
CA SER A 35 -19.06 12.59 4.95
C SER A 35 -18.99 14.03 4.42
N CYS A 36 -18.91 15.02 5.30
CA CYS A 36 -18.92 16.43 4.94
C CYS A 36 -17.53 17.09 4.94
N ASP A 37 -16.51 16.38 5.40
CA ASP A 37 -15.12 16.83 5.56
C ASP A 37 -15.02 18.16 6.34
N LYS A 38 -15.75 18.26 7.46
CA LYS A 38 -15.79 19.48 8.29
C LYS A 38 -16.05 19.18 9.76
N SER A 39 -15.54 20.06 10.61
CA SER A 39 -15.91 20.11 12.02
C SER A 39 -17.36 20.58 12.20
N VAL A 40 -18.03 20.00 13.18
CA VAL A 40 -19.42 20.31 13.55
C VAL A 40 -19.40 20.96 14.92
N SER A 41 -20.13 22.08 15.07
CA SER A 41 -20.22 22.73 16.38
C SER A 41 -20.99 21.85 17.36
N ILE A 42 -20.45 21.76 18.57
CA ILE A 42 -20.97 20.96 19.69
C ILE A 42 -21.55 21.84 20.80
N ASP A 43 -21.66 23.16 20.57
CA ASP A 43 -22.11 24.10 21.60
C ASP A 43 -23.55 23.78 22.01
N GLN A 44 -24.40 23.48 21.03
CA GLN A 44 -25.79 23.09 21.21
C GLN A 44 -26.15 21.87 20.37
N ARG A 45 -26.95 20.96 20.95
CA ARG A 45 -27.45 19.75 20.26
C ARG A 45 -28.16 20.06 18.94
N GLY A 46 -28.87 21.19 18.88
CA GLY A 46 -29.56 21.65 17.66
C GLY A 46 -28.64 21.86 16.46
N GLN A 47 -27.38 22.26 16.68
CA GLN A 47 -26.40 22.47 15.60
C GLN A 47 -25.95 21.16 14.97
N VAL A 48 -25.77 20.11 15.78
CA VAL A 48 -25.44 18.76 15.31
C VAL A 48 -26.62 18.19 14.51
N ILE A 49 -27.84 18.34 15.01
CA ILE A 49 -29.05 17.89 14.29
C ILE A 49 -29.23 18.67 12.98
N GLN A 50 -29.02 19.97 12.99
CA GLN A 50 -29.10 20.80 11.79
C GLN A 50 -28.08 20.32 10.74
N HIS A 51 -26.85 20.01 11.16
CA HIS A 51 -25.84 19.43 10.27
C HIS A 51 -26.32 18.12 9.63
N ILE A 52 -26.81 17.16 10.43
CA ILE A 52 -27.31 15.87 9.96
C ILE A 52 -28.47 16.05 8.97
N ASN A 53 -29.33 17.04 9.21
CA ASN A 53 -30.48 17.32 8.36
C ASN A 53 -30.16 18.13 7.09
N THR A 54 -28.92 18.59 6.90
CA THR A 54 -28.57 19.28 5.66
C THR A 54 -28.64 18.34 4.45
N SER A 55 -29.13 18.84 3.32
CA SER A 55 -29.16 18.11 2.04
C SER A 55 -27.77 17.62 1.62
N LYS A 56 -26.73 18.41 1.92
CA LYS A 56 -25.32 18.04 1.68
C LYS A 56 -24.90 16.81 2.49
N HIS A 57 -25.23 16.77 3.79
CA HIS A 57 -24.88 15.62 4.63
C HIS A 57 -25.60 14.35 4.18
N ARG A 58 -26.92 14.43 3.96
CA ARG A 58 -27.71 13.29 3.47
C ARG A 58 -27.18 12.75 2.14
N GLY A 59 -26.97 13.63 1.16
CA GLY A 59 -26.42 13.23 -0.15
C GLY A 59 -25.00 12.64 -0.06
N ASN A 60 -24.14 13.17 0.80
CA ASN A 60 -22.79 12.62 0.98
C ASN A 60 -22.80 11.27 1.72
N LYS A 61 -23.72 11.08 2.66
CA LYS A 61 -23.93 9.80 3.35
C LYS A 61 -24.39 8.72 2.36
N ASP A 62 -25.38 9.03 1.53
CA ASP A 62 -25.93 8.12 0.53
C ASP A 62 -24.87 7.75 -0.53
N ARG A 63 -24.08 8.72 -1.01
CA ARG A 63 -22.97 8.46 -1.94
C ARG A 63 -21.91 7.53 -1.34
N LYS A 64 -21.64 7.65 -0.03
CA LYS A 64 -20.67 6.80 0.64
C LYS A 64 -21.17 5.37 0.79
N LEU A 65 -22.47 5.18 1.02
CA LEU A 65 -23.12 3.86 0.99
C LEU A 65 -23.05 3.25 -0.41
N ILE A 66 -23.39 4.01 -1.46
CA ILE A 66 -23.30 3.55 -2.86
C ILE A 66 -21.86 3.19 -3.24
N PHE A 67 -20.88 4.01 -2.85
CA PHE A 67 -19.46 3.72 -3.13
C PHE A 67 -18.95 2.50 -2.36
N GLN A 68 -19.41 2.28 -1.12
CA GLN A 68 -19.10 1.05 -0.38
C GLN A 68 -19.75 -0.19 -1.00
N GLN A 69 -20.98 -0.07 -1.51
CA GLN A 69 -21.70 -1.18 -2.14
C GLN A 69 -21.10 -1.59 -3.49
N ASN A 70 -20.42 -0.66 -4.17
CA ASN A 70 -19.75 -0.92 -5.45
C ASN A 70 -18.38 -1.61 -5.30
N PHE A 71 -17.84 -1.74 -4.09
CA PHE A 71 -16.49 -2.30 -3.91
C PHE A 71 -16.46 -3.79 -3.60
N ILE A 72 -17.53 -4.39 -3.04
CA ILE A 72 -17.65 -5.84 -2.85
C ILE A 72 -19.13 -6.24 -2.94
N SER A 73 -19.57 -6.70 -4.11
CA SER A 73 -20.76 -7.55 -4.26
C SER A 73 -20.58 -8.50 -5.44
N THR A 74 -19.36 -9.03 -5.61
CA THR A 74 -19.12 -10.25 -6.39
C THR A 74 -19.42 -11.47 -5.52
N SER A 75 -20.71 -11.71 -5.24
CA SER A 75 -21.22 -13.03 -4.82
C SER A 75 -22.75 -13.15 -4.86
N SER A 76 -23.43 -12.32 -5.63
CA SER A 76 -24.81 -12.64 -6.04
C SER A 76 -25.08 -12.09 -7.42
N ALA A 77 -25.07 -13.00 -8.40
CA ALA A 77 -25.85 -12.81 -9.61
C ALA A 77 -27.27 -12.39 -9.20
N SER A 78 -27.66 -11.16 -9.54
CA SER A 78 -29.00 -10.79 -10.00
C SER A 78 -29.18 -9.28 -9.88
N THR A 79 -28.91 -8.58 -10.98
CA THR A 79 -29.97 -7.80 -11.61
C THR A 79 -29.86 -8.04 -13.10
N ASN A 80 -30.52 -9.10 -13.57
CA ASN A 80 -30.85 -9.26 -14.98
C ASN A 80 -31.89 -8.20 -15.34
N ASN A 81 -31.47 -6.93 -15.37
CA ASN A 81 -32.31 -5.87 -15.89
C ASN A 81 -31.99 -5.74 -17.39
N PRO A 82 -32.91 -6.10 -18.30
CA PRO A 82 -32.68 -5.97 -19.74
C PRO A 82 -32.48 -4.51 -20.21
N GLU A 83 -32.69 -3.52 -19.34
CA GLU A 83 -32.37 -2.10 -19.55
C GLU A 83 -30.96 -1.68 -19.06
N ALA A 84 -30.16 -2.61 -18.54
CA ALA A 84 -28.83 -2.29 -18.04
C ALA A 84 -27.92 -1.75 -19.16
N ALA A 85 -27.12 -0.73 -18.82
CA ALA A 85 -26.16 -0.10 -19.74
C ALA A 85 -25.34 -1.17 -20.50
N ILE A 86 -25.03 -0.91 -21.78
CA ILE A 86 -24.33 -1.84 -22.69
C ILE A 86 -23.07 -2.47 -22.04
N ALA A 87 -22.38 -1.72 -21.18
CA ALA A 87 -21.24 -2.20 -20.41
C ALA A 87 -21.59 -3.37 -19.47
N ILE A 88 -22.70 -3.29 -18.73
CA ILE A 88 -23.16 -4.33 -17.79
C ILE A 88 -23.49 -5.62 -18.56
N LYS A 89 -24.20 -5.49 -19.69
CA LYS A 89 -24.52 -6.64 -20.55
C LYS A 89 -23.25 -7.35 -21.05
N LYS A 90 -22.27 -6.58 -21.56
CA LYS A 90 -20.97 -7.12 -22.00
C LYS A 90 -20.20 -7.78 -20.85
N THR A 91 -20.25 -7.21 -19.64
CA THR A 91 -19.59 -7.80 -18.47
C THR A 91 -20.22 -9.14 -18.10
N VAL A 92 -21.55 -9.26 -18.11
CA VAL A 92 -22.25 -10.54 -17.86
C VAL A 92 -21.86 -11.59 -18.92
N GLU A 93 -21.88 -11.22 -20.20
CA GLU A 93 -21.46 -12.10 -21.30
C GLU A 93 -20.00 -12.59 -21.15
N LEU A 94 -19.08 -11.73 -20.65
CA LEU A 94 -17.69 -12.10 -20.38
C LEU A 94 -17.56 -13.03 -19.16
N ILE A 95 -18.33 -12.78 -18.09
CA ILE A 95 -18.33 -13.61 -16.87
C ILE A 95 -18.85 -15.02 -17.14
N ASP A 96 -19.85 -15.15 -18.01
CA ASP A 96 -20.44 -16.44 -18.40
C ASP A 96 -19.53 -17.26 -19.33
N SER A 97 -18.46 -16.66 -19.87
CA SER A 97 -17.52 -17.37 -20.73
C SER A 97 -16.66 -18.36 -19.91
N LYS A 98 -16.77 -19.66 -20.24
CA LYS A 98 -15.94 -20.72 -19.62
C LYS A 98 -14.43 -20.47 -19.80
N ASN A 99 -14.05 -19.77 -20.87
CA ASN A 99 -12.66 -19.42 -21.14
C ASN A 99 -12.11 -18.46 -20.07
N LEU A 100 -12.89 -17.46 -19.64
CA LEU A 100 -12.47 -16.54 -18.58
C LEU A 100 -12.23 -17.27 -17.26
N GLN A 101 -13.15 -18.16 -16.86
CA GLN A 101 -13.00 -18.94 -15.63
C GLN A 101 -11.72 -19.79 -15.66
N ASN A 102 -11.45 -20.46 -16.78
CA ASN A 102 -10.24 -21.25 -16.96
C ASN A 102 -8.97 -20.40 -16.92
N ASN A 103 -8.97 -19.22 -17.56
CA ASN A 103 -7.83 -18.31 -17.54
C ASN A 103 -7.57 -17.75 -16.14
N LEU A 104 -8.62 -17.38 -15.40
CA LEU A 104 -8.49 -16.90 -14.02
C LEU A 104 -7.96 -18.00 -13.10
N ALA A 105 -8.46 -19.23 -13.24
CA ALA A 105 -7.95 -20.38 -12.49
C ALA A 105 -6.46 -20.62 -12.81
N PHE A 106 -6.07 -20.54 -14.09
CA PHE A 106 -4.68 -20.67 -14.51
C PHE A 106 -3.80 -19.57 -13.89
N ILE A 107 -4.23 -18.31 -13.93
CA ILE A 107 -3.49 -17.19 -13.36
C ILE A 107 -3.34 -17.35 -11.85
N SER A 108 -4.43 -17.64 -11.15
CA SER A 108 -4.43 -17.81 -9.70
C SER A 108 -3.50 -18.95 -9.27
N THR A 109 -3.47 -20.06 -10.03
CA THR A 109 -2.66 -21.24 -9.70
C THR A 109 -1.18 -21.03 -9.98
N ASN A 110 -0.83 -20.39 -11.12
CA ASN A 110 0.56 -20.29 -11.57
C ASN A 110 1.25 -18.98 -11.18
N PHE A 111 0.50 -17.91 -10.91
CA PHE A 111 1.06 -16.57 -10.65
C PHE A 111 0.56 -15.95 -9.34
N GLY A 112 -0.36 -16.59 -8.62
CA GLY A 112 -0.88 -16.08 -7.35
C GLY A 112 0.21 -15.86 -6.30
N PHE A 113 1.24 -16.72 -6.29
CA PHE A 113 2.38 -16.62 -5.36
C PHE A 113 3.16 -15.30 -5.49
N LEU A 114 3.10 -14.62 -6.66
CA LEU A 114 3.80 -13.36 -6.86
C LEU A 114 3.33 -12.28 -5.90
N VAL A 115 2.06 -12.30 -5.50
CA VAL A 115 1.51 -11.35 -4.53
C VAL A 115 2.21 -11.51 -3.18
N ASP A 116 2.38 -12.75 -2.73
CA ASP A 116 3.06 -13.06 -1.47
C ASP A 116 4.56 -12.74 -1.56
N THR A 117 5.21 -13.09 -2.68
CA THR A 117 6.61 -12.75 -2.94
C THR A 117 6.85 -11.24 -2.89
N ILE A 118 6.02 -10.44 -3.57
CA ILE A 118 6.14 -8.97 -3.56
C ILE A 118 5.93 -8.45 -2.15
N SER A 119 4.91 -8.93 -1.44
CA SER A 119 4.62 -8.51 -0.06
C SER A 119 5.79 -8.81 0.89
N GLN A 120 6.47 -9.95 0.72
CA GLN A 120 7.68 -10.28 1.48
C GLN A 120 8.83 -9.32 1.16
N LEU A 121 9.06 -9.01 -0.12
CA LEU A 121 10.10 -8.09 -0.57
C LEU A 121 9.83 -6.61 -0.24
N GLU A 122 8.61 -6.28 0.20
CA GLU A 122 8.22 -4.95 0.72
C GLU A 122 8.48 -4.78 2.22
N THR A 123 8.85 -5.87 2.91
CA THR A 123 9.21 -5.81 4.33
C THR A 123 10.59 -5.15 4.50
N SER A 124 10.72 -4.33 5.55
CA SER A 124 11.99 -3.67 5.86
C SER A 124 12.89 -4.57 6.72
N LYS A 125 14.20 -4.29 6.73
CA LYS A 125 15.20 -4.92 7.61
C LYS A 125 15.54 -6.38 7.26
N MET A 126 15.21 -6.84 6.05
CA MET A 126 15.61 -8.15 5.54
C MET A 126 17.07 -8.14 5.03
N PRO A 127 17.90 -9.16 5.33
CA PRO A 127 19.21 -9.31 4.73
C PRO A 127 19.15 -9.48 3.21
N LEU A 128 20.21 -9.04 2.53
CA LEU A 128 20.37 -9.19 1.08
C LEU A 128 20.30 -10.67 0.64
N THR A 129 20.82 -11.58 1.47
CA THR A 129 20.83 -13.02 1.18
C THR A 129 19.42 -13.62 1.16
N GLU A 130 18.59 -13.23 2.13
CA GLU A 130 17.21 -13.73 2.26
C GLU A 130 16.31 -13.14 1.18
N SER A 131 16.44 -11.84 0.90
CA SER A 131 15.68 -11.18 -0.17
C SER A 131 15.99 -11.76 -1.55
N LEU A 132 17.26 -12.06 -1.85
CA LEU A 132 17.63 -12.71 -3.11
C LEU A 132 17.21 -14.19 -3.16
N GLU A 133 17.13 -14.88 -2.03
CA GLU A 133 16.57 -16.24 -1.98
C GLU A 133 15.09 -16.25 -2.34
N ILE A 134 14.32 -15.27 -1.88
CA ILE A 134 12.92 -15.07 -2.28
C ILE A 134 12.81 -14.85 -3.80
N VAL A 135 13.71 -14.04 -4.38
CA VAL A 135 13.77 -13.82 -5.83
C VAL A 135 14.12 -15.12 -6.58
N ASP A 136 15.13 -15.87 -6.13
CA ASP A 136 15.52 -17.15 -6.73
C ASP A 136 14.37 -18.17 -6.70
N ASN A 137 13.62 -18.22 -5.59
CA ASN A 137 12.46 -19.09 -5.46
C ASN A 137 11.33 -18.67 -6.42
N ALA A 138 11.11 -17.37 -6.59
CA ALA A 138 10.14 -16.86 -7.56
C ALA A 138 10.53 -17.21 -9.01
N ILE A 139 11.82 -17.05 -9.36
CA ILE A 139 12.36 -17.45 -10.67
C ILE A 139 12.09 -18.94 -10.93
N LYS A 140 12.44 -19.82 -9.98
CA LYS A 140 12.19 -21.27 -10.10
C LYS A 140 10.72 -21.62 -10.28
N GLN A 141 9.81 -20.88 -9.65
CA GLN A 141 8.37 -21.10 -9.82
C GLN A 141 7.88 -20.64 -11.20
N LEU A 142 8.37 -19.50 -11.70
CA LEU A 142 8.04 -19.02 -13.05
C LEU A 142 8.57 -19.97 -14.14
N GLU A 143 9.74 -20.57 -13.92
CA GLU A 143 10.32 -21.56 -14.85
C GLU A 143 9.50 -22.85 -14.96
N ARG A 144 8.73 -23.19 -13.93
CA ARG A 144 7.87 -24.39 -13.90
C ARG A 144 6.53 -24.22 -14.62
N VAL A 145 6.16 -23.00 -15.02
CA VAL A 145 4.86 -22.74 -15.65
C VAL A 145 4.78 -23.48 -16.99
N PRO A 146 3.79 -24.35 -17.20
CA PRO A 146 3.69 -25.15 -18.42
C PRO A 146 3.01 -24.38 -19.57
N GLY A 147 3.22 -24.90 -20.79
CA GLY A 147 2.52 -24.45 -22.00
C GLY A 147 3.11 -23.19 -22.65
N GLU A 148 2.40 -22.68 -23.67
CA GLU A 148 2.83 -21.52 -24.46
C GLU A 148 2.99 -20.26 -23.60
N ILE A 149 2.10 -20.06 -22.62
CA ILE A 149 2.18 -18.95 -21.67
C ILE A 149 3.46 -19.06 -20.83
N GLY A 150 3.83 -20.25 -20.39
CA GLY A 150 5.08 -20.48 -19.67
C GLY A 150 6.32 -20.13 -20.48
N VAL A 151 6.34 -20.50 -21.77
CA VAL A 151 7.42 -20.12 -22.70
C VAL A 151 7.53 -18.61 -22.85
N LEU A 152 6.40 -17.92 -23.01
CA LEU A 152 6.34 -16.46 -23.11
C LEU A 152 6.85 -15.80 -21.81
N THR A 153 6.39 -16.28 -20.65
CA THR A 153 6.80 -15.79 -19.33
C THR A 153 8.30 -15.96 -19.12
N ASN A 154 8.85 -17.13 -19.43
CA ASN A 154 10.29 -17.39 -19.32
C ASN A 154 11.11 -16.51 -20.25
N SER A 155 10.64 -16.28 -21.47
CA SER A 155 11.30 -15.36 -22.42
C SER A 155 11.32 -13.93 -21.87
N LYS A 156 10.21 -13.49 -21.25
CA LYS A 156 10.13 -12.18 -20.61
C LYS A 156 11.04 -12.09 -19.37
N LEU A 157 11.07 -13.13 -18.54
CA LEU A 157 11.89 -13.20 -17.33
C LEU A 157 13.38 -13.05 -17.68
N LYS A 158 13.87 -13.84 -18.65
CA LYS A 158 15.26 -13.74 -19.13
C LYS A 158 15.59 -12.33 -19.62
N ASN A 159 14.71 -11.73 -20.43
CA ASN A 159 14.90 -10.37 -20.95
C ASN A 159 14.99 -9.31 -19.82
N VAL A 160 14.19 -9.46 -18.76
CA VAL A 160 14.21 -8.54 -17.61
C VAL A 160 15.50 -8.69 -16.82
N LEU A 161 15.95 -9.92 -16.57
CA LEU A 161 17.19 -10.20 -15.83
C LEU A 161 18.42 -9.75 -16.60
N GLU A 162 18.50 -10.03 -17.91
CA GLU A 162 19.62 -9.63 -18.78
C GLU A 162 19.76 -8.11 -18.91
N LYS A 163 18.63 -7.38 -18.94
CA LYS A 163 18.65 -5.91 -18.98
C LYS A 163 19.09 -5.27 -17.67
N ASN A 164 18.91 -5.98 -16.56
CA ASN A 164 19.32 -5.50 -15.26
C ASN A 164 20.77 -5.94 -14.96
N THR A 165 21.74 -5.23 -15.54
CA THR A 165 23.16 -5.53 -15.35
C THR A 165 23.59 -5.50 -13.88
N GLY A 166 22.98 -4.63 -13.07
CA GLY A 166 23.23 -4.54 -11.64
C GLY A 166 22.78 -5.77 -10.84
N PHE A 167 21.83 -6.56 -11.36
CA PHE A 167 21.39 -7.79 -10.71
C PHE A 167 22.54 -8.79 -10.55
N ASN A 168 23.37 -8.96 -11.58
CA ASN A 168 24.54 -9.84 -11.51
C ASN A 168 25.55 -9.39 -10.46
N THR A 169 25.81 -8.08 -10.37
CA THR A 169 26.70 -7.51 -9.34
C THR A 169 26.19 -7.82 -7.93
N VAL A 170 24.90 -7.64 -7.70
CA VAL A 170 24.24 -7.91 -6.41
C VAL A 170 24.27 -9.41 -6.07
N MET A 171 24.09 -10.28 -7.06
CA MET A 171 24.22 -11.74 -6.89
C MET A 171 25.65 -12.13 -6.51
N SER A 172 26.67 -11.51 -7.11
CA SER A 172 28.05 -11.79 -6.73
C SER A 172 28.39 -11.29 -5.32
N ILE A 173 27.86 -10.14 -4.91
CA ILE A 173 27.97 -9.64 -3.52
C ILE A 173 27.36 -10.65 -2.55
N ARG A 174 26.17 -11.17 -2.85
CA ARG A 174 25.52 -12.22 -2.06
C ARG A 174 26.38 -13.47 -1.95
N ASP A 175 26.96 -13.93 -3.05
CA ASP A 175 27.79 -15.13 -3.06
C ASP A 175 29.03 -14.95 -2.17
N ILE A 176 29.65 -13.77 -2.18
CA ILE A 176 30.73 -13.41 -1.25
C ILE A 176 30.24 -13.43 0.21
N LEU A 177 29.09 -12.81 0.50
CA LEU A 177 28.52 -12.80 1.85
C LEU A 177 28.19 -14.21 2.38
N LEU A 178 27.89 -15.16 1.49
CA LEU A 178 27.64 -16.57 1.82
C LEU A 178 28.90 -17.43 1.82
N ASN A 179 30.09 -16.85 1.61
CA ASN A 179 31.35 -17.57 1.41
C ASN A 179 31.29 -18.63 0.29
N LYS A 180 30.47 -18.40 -0.74
CA LYS A 180 30.41 -19.24 -1.93
C LYS A 180 31.48 -18.76 -2.91
N THR A 181 32.16 -19.70 -3.58
CA THR A 181 33.03 -19.33 -4.71
C THR A 181 32.16 -18.71 -5.79
N PRO A 182 32.41 -17.46 -6.18
CA PRO A 182 31.62 -16.82 -7.22
C PRO A 182 31.80 -17.62 -8.52
N ASN A 183 30.70 -17.87 -9.24
CA ASN A 183 30.78 -18.49 -10.56
C ASN A 183 31.73 -17.67 -11.45
N ASN A 184 32.61 -18.34 -12.20
CA ASN A 184 33.73 -17.82 -12.99
C ASN A 184 33.43 -16.70 -14.04
N ASN A 185 32.25 -16.07 -14.00
CA ASN A 185 31.85 -14.95 -14.84
C ASN A 185 32.02 -13.59 -14.13
N ASN A 186 32.90 -13.50 -13.13
CA ASN A 186 33.11 -12.26 -12.40
C ASN A 186 33.68 -11.18 -13.32
N SER A 187 32.83 -10.21 -13.68
CA SER A 187 33.28 -8.83 -13.69
C SER A 187 33.95 -8.55 -12.35
N GLU A 188 35.21 -8.12 -12.35
CA GLU A 188 35.92 -7.70 -11.14
C GLU A 188 34.99 -6.86 -10.28
N ILE A 189 34.66 -7.37 -9.10
CA ILE A 189 33.78 -6.68 -8.16
C ILE A 189 34.63 -5.58 -7.55
N GLU A 190 34.45 -4.36 -8.05
CA GLU A 190 35.18 -3.16 -7.61
C GLU A 190 34.66 -2.66 -6.26
N TYR A 191 34.56 -3.54 -5.26
CA TYR A 191 34.15 -3.20 -3.90
C TYR A 191 35.15 -3.76 -2.89
N THR A 192 35.52 -2.91 -1.94
CA THR A 192 36.30 -3.32 -0.78
C THR A 192 35.49 -4.25 0.12
N PRO A 193 36.14 -5.11 0.94
CA PRO A 193 35.43 -5.96 1.90
C PRO A 193 34.50 -5.20 2.84
N LYS A 194 34.87 -3.95 3.19
CA LYS A 194 34.05 -3.08 4.03
C LYS A 194 32.76 -2.65 3.32
N GLU A 195 32.84 -2.27 2.04
CA GLU A 195 31.67 -1.89 1.24
C GLU A 195 30.72 -3.07 1.05
N ILE A 196 31.27 -4.25 0.78
CA ILE A 196 30.48 -5.50 0.68
C ILE A 196 29.73 -5.76 1.99
N MET A 197 30.40 -5.61 3.14
CA MET A 197 29.75 -5.80 4.44
C MET A 197 28.63 -4.78 4.69
N CYS A 198 28.78 -3.53 4.25
CA CYS A 198 27.72 -2.53 4.32
C CYS A 198 26.48 -2.91 3.50
N MET A 199 26.63 -3.72 2.46
CA MET A 199 25.52 -4.19 1.62
C MET A 199 24.74 -5.37 2.22
N LYS A 200 25.08 -5.85 3.42
CA LYS A 200 24.38 -6.95 4.10
C LYS A 200 22.87 -6.75 4.18
N TYR A 201 22.40 -5.51 4.31
CA TYR A 201 20.99 -5.14 4.37
C TYR A 201 20.57 -4.24 3.20
N ALA A 202 21.29 -4.31 2.07
CA ALA A 202 20.93 -3.53 0.89
C ALA A 202 19.54 -3.96 0.38
N PRO A 203 18.60 -3.02 0.18
CA PRO A 203 17.28 -3.35 -0.33
C PRO A 203 17.36 -3.76 -1.80
N VAL A 204 16.70 -4.86 -2.15
CA VAL A 204 16.61 -5.37 -3.53
C VAL A 204 15.52 -4.65 -4.32
N THR A 205 14.54 -4.05 -3.63
CA THR A 205 13.42 -3.31 -4.22
C THR A 205 13.54 -1.81 -3.96
N SER A 206 12.95 -0.99 -4.83
CA SER A 206 12.89 0.47 -4.67
C SER A 206 11.80 0.94 -3.70
N VAL A 207 11.15 0.02 -2.97
CA VAL A 207 9.99 0.31 -2.12
C VAL A 207 10.35 1.30 -1.00
N ASP A 208 11.52 1.13 -0.37
CA ASP A 208 12.00 2.04 0.68
C ASP A 208 12.22 3.47 0.15
N VAL A 209 12.67 3.58 -1.09
CA VAL A 209 12.85 4.86 -1.78
C VAL A 209 11.51 5.50 -2.08
N GLU A 210 10.51 4.73 -2.55
CA GLU A 210 9.15 5.23 -2.83
C GLU A 210 8.40 5.67 -1.56
N ARG A 211 8.53 4.94 -0.45
CA ARG A 211 7.98 5.35 0.85
C ARG A 211 8.64 6.65 1.32
N SER A 212 9.96 6.77 1.16
CA SER A 212 10.69 8.00 1.47
C SER A 212 10.23 9.17 0.60
N PHE A 213 10.10 8.99 -0.72
CA PHE A 213 9.55 10.01 -1.62
C PHE A 213 8.11 10.37 -1.29
N SER A 214 7.28 9.42 -0.87
CA SER A 214 5.91 9.70 -0.41
C SER A 214 5.90 10.58 0.84
N ARG A 215 6.82 10.35 1.78
CA ARG A 215 7.04 11.24 2.94
C ARG A 215 7.52 12.62 2.47
N TYR A 216 8.50 12.67 1.57
CA TYR A 216 9.03 13.92 1.02
C TYR A 216 8.02 14.66 0.14
N LYS A 217 6.98 14.01 -0.38
CA LYS A 217 5.92 14.66 -1.16
C LYS A 217 5.20 15.73 -0.35
N ALA A 218 5.20 15.68 0.98
CA ALA A 218 4.70 16.78 1.81
C ALA A 218 5.66 17.98 1.85
N MET A 219 6.96 17.74 1.76
CA MET A 219 8.06 18.71 1.83
C MET A 219 8.37 19.36 0.46
N LEU A 220 8.39 18.58 -0.61
CA LEU A 220 8.76 18.99 -1.98
C LEU A 220 7.59 19.61 -2.76
N ARG A 221 6.40 19.75 -2.16
CA ARG A 221 5.27 20.41 -2.82
C ARG A 221 5.60 21.89 -3.06
N PRO A 222 5.28 22.45 -4.24
CA PRO A 222 5.59 23.84 -4.58
C PRO A 222 5.03 24.90 -3.62
N ASN A 223 4.08 24.53 -2.75
CA ASN A 223 3.17 25.48 -2.12
C ASN A 223 3.12 25.44 -0.58
N ARG A 224 4.16 24.92 0.10
CA ARG A 224 4.25 24.99 1.57
C ARG A 224 5.70 25.23 2.04
N ARG A 225 5.95 26.47 2.47
CA ARG A 225 7.16 26.98 3.15
C ARG A 225 8.45 26.95 2.32
N HIS A 226 9.04 28.13 2.10
CA HIS A 226 10.42 28.25 1.65
C HIS A 226 11.34 27.74 2.76
N PHE A 227 11.85 26.53 2.62
CA PHE A 227 12.94 26.06 3.46
C PHE A 227 14.24 26.75 3.02
N THR A 228 15.05 27.19 3.97
CA THR A 228 16.49 27.35 3.71
C THR A 228 17.10 25.97 3.54
N PHE A 229 18.23 25.88 2.84
CA PHE A 229 18.91 24.60 2.60
C PHE A 229 19.24 23.84 3.89
N GLU A 230 19.66 24.54 4.94
CA GLU A 230 19.91 23.93 6.26
C GLU A 230 18.65 23.39 6.93
N ASN A 231 17.54 24.14 6.90
CA ASN A 231 16.27 23.66 7.47
C ASN A 231 15.73 22.47 6.67
N PHE A 232 15.92 22.48 5.35
CA PHE A 232 15.56 21.36 4.48
C PHE A 232 16.38 20.10 4.84
N LYS A 233 17.70 20.24 5.00
CA LYS A 233 18.58 19.14 5.40
C LYS A 233 18.16 18.52 6.73
N LEU A 234 17.89 19.34 7.75
CA LEU A 234 17.41 18.88 9.06
C LEU A 234 16.05 18.16 8.95
N TYR A 235 15.14 18.69 8.14
CA TYR A 235 13.82 18.10 7.93
C TYR A 235 13.90 16.76 7.19
N VAL A 236 14.77 16.63 6.18
CA VAL A 236 15.03 15.37 5.47
C VAL A 236 15.55 14.32 6.44
N VAL A 237 16.61 14.63 7.20
CA VAL A 237 17.21 13.71 8.18
C VAL A 237 16.16 13.19 9.17
N SER A 238 15.33 14.10 9.70
CA SER A 238 14.26 13.73 10.65
C SER A 238 13.19 12.78 10.07
N ASN A 239 13.01 12.76 8.74
CA ASN A 239 12.04 11.90 8.06
C ASN A 239 12.65 10.61 7.46
N CYS A 240 13.98 10.60 7.24
CA CYS A 240 14.76 9.41 6.87
C CYS A 240 14.85 8.42 8.04
N PHE A 241 15.02 8.94 9.25
CA PHE A 241 15.22 8.16 10.48
C PHE A 241 14.09 8.47 11.47
N PRO A 242 12.83 8.09 11.17
CA PRO A 242 11.78 8.20 12.18
C PRO A 242 12.24 7.40 13.40
N HIS A 243 12.15 8.00 14.60
CA HIS A 243 12.52 7.39 15.86
C HIS A 243 12.11 5.92 15.85
N GLU A 244 13.10 5.04 15.83
CA GLU A 244 12.91 3.65 16.19
C GLU A 244 12.39 3.70 17.62
N ASP A 245 11.26 3.05 17.88
CA ASP A 245 10.89 2.70 19.23
C ASP A 245 12.06 1.88 19.75
N TYR A 246 12.94 2.51 20.53
CA TYR A 246 13.90 1.80 21.34
C TYR A 246 13.04 1.04 22.33
N ASP A 247 12.81 -0.25 22.08
CA ASP A 247 12.49 -1.16 23.15
C ASP A 247 13.68 -1.09 24.11
N GLU A 248 13.52 -0.32 25.19
CA GLU A 248 14.40 -0.29 26.36
C GLU A 248 14.28 -1.64 27.11
N SER A 249 14.65 -2.72 26.42
CA SER A 249 14.78 -4.05 27.00
C SER A 249 16.04 -4.70 26.45
N GLU A 250 17.18 -4.27 26.98
CA GLU A 250 18.31 -5.12 27.40
C GLU A 250 19.23 -4.35 28.35
#